data_AF-A0A8B6XL67-F1
#
_entry.id   AF-A0A8B6XL67-F1
#
_cell.length_a   1.000
_cell.length_b   1.000
_cell.length_c   1.000
_cell.angle_alpha   90.00
_cell.angle_beta   90.00
_cell.angle_gamma   90.00
#
_symmetry.space_group_name_H-M   'P 1'
#
loop_
_entity.id
_entity.type
_entity.pdbx_description
1 polymer ?
#
loop_
_entity_poly.entity_id
_entity_poly.type
_entity_poly.pdbx_seq_one_letter_code
_entity_poly.pdbx_strand_id
1 'polypeptide(L)'
;MRISYNSFSIKRIMMAAFAKLLFGISFFPVSLTINPFVWKGTRWCGYGSLPTLNSTMVPLNESHSSTTDLCCKNHDHCPLFIPRWKSKYNLLNWRPFTISSCDCDRKFKSCLKNDSSVTANDIDRIYFSILEVPCFNIEYKVVKKCLDKTWFLVCKNVTMAMEAHALLDKI
;
A
#
# COMPACT_ATOMS: atom_id res chain seq x y z
N MET A 1 8.81 -1.76 -30.23
CA MET A 1 8.69 -3.07 -29.54
C MET A 1 7.95 -2.86 -28.23
N ARG A 2 6.63 -3.13 -28.15
CA ARG A 2 5.90 -3.10 -26.87
C ARG A 2 6.15 -4.44 -26.19
N ILE A 3 7.03 -4.46 -25.19
CA ILE A 3 7.23 -5.66 -24.39
C ILE A 3 5.99 -5.81 -23.50
N SER A 4 5.07 -6.68 -23.91
CA SER A 4 3.89 -7.03 -23.13
C SER A 4 4.30 -8.00 -22.02
N TYR A 5 4.88 -7.47 -20.95
CA TYR A 5 5.15 -8.26 -19.75
C TYR A 5 3.82 -8.68 -19.12
N ASN A 6 3.59 -9.99 -18.98
CA ASN A 6 2.44 -10.53 -18.26
C ASN A 6 2.47 -9.99 -16.81
N SER A 7 1.33 -9.51 -16.30
CA SER A 7 1.14 -9.06 -14.91
C SER A 7 1.73 -10.05 -13.90
N PHE A 8 1.65 -11.36 -14.19
CA PHE A 8 2.26 -12.42 -13.37
C PHE A 8 3.80 -12.34 -13.32
N SER A 9 4.45 -12.07 -14.45
CA SER A 9 5.91 -11.92 -14.53
C SER A 9 6.39 -10.64 -13.84
N ILE A 10 5.65 -9.54 -13.99
CA ILE A 10 5.94 -8.27 -13.29
C ILE A 10 5.84 -8.47 -11.77
N LYS A 11 4.81 -9.17 -11.28
CA LYS A 11 4.67 -9.48 -9.84
C LYS A 11 5.86 -10.25 -9.30
N ARG A 12 6.31 -11.31 -9.99
CA ARG A 12 7.49 -12.11 -9.58
C ARG A 12 8.77 -11.29 -9.58
N ILE A 13 9.02 -10.50 -10.62
CA ILE A 13 10.22 -9.64 -10.74
C ILE A 13 10.22 -8.58 -9.63
N MET A 14 9.08 -7.93 -9.39
CA MET A 14 8.92 -6.92 -8.34
C MET A 14 9.08 -7.50 -6.93
N MET A 15 8.58 -8.71 -6.68
CA MET A 15 8.82 -9.39 -5.41
C MET A 15 10.28 -9.74 -5.21
N ALA A 16 10.96 -10.24 -6.24
CA ALA A 16 12.39 -10.56 -6.16
C ALA A 16 13.26 -9.31 -5.95
N ALA A 17 12.91 -8.20 -6.61
CA ALA A 17 13.58 -6.91 -6.41
C ALA A 17 13.33 -6.35 -5.00
N PHE A 18 12.09 -6.40 -4.52
CA PHE A 18 11.74 -5.95 -3.17
C PHE A 18 12.42 -6.79 -2.08
N ALA A 19 12.51 -8.11 -2.26
CA ALA A 19 13.24 -8.99 -1.36
C ALA A 19 14.74 -8.67 -1.34
N LYS A 20 15.35 -8.38 -2.50
CA LYS A 20 16.76 -7.95 -2.57
C LYS A 20 17.00 -6.59 -1.91
N LEU A 21 16.04 -5.67 -1.99
CA LEU A 21 16.15 -4.33 -1.41
C LEU A 21 16.12 -4.33 0.13
N LEU A 22 15.37 -5.26 0.73
CA LEU A 22 15.22 -5.38 2.19
C LEU A 22 16.18 -6.38 2.84
N PHE A 23 16.66 -7.39 2.11
CA PHE A 23 17.48 -8.49 2.65
C PHE A 23 18.87 -8.57 2.03
N GLY A 24 19.66 -7.51 2.14
CA GLY A 24 21.10 -7.56 1.85
C GLY A 24 21.79 -8.67 2.65
N ILE A 25 22.04 -9.82 2.00
CA ILE A 25 22.98 -10.89 2.35
C ILE A 25 23.30 -11.07 3.85
N SER A 26 22.49 -11.88 4.55
CA SER A 26 22.97 -12.82 5.58
C SER A 26 21.82 -13.72 6.03
N PHE A 27 21.97 -15.03 5.79
CA PHE A 27 21.13 -16.08 6.36
C PHE A 27 21.36 -16.14 7.89
N PHE A 28 20.79 -15.19 8.63
CA PHE A 28 20.59 -15.39 10.07
C PHE A 28 19.34 -16.25 10.28
N PRO A 29 19.33 -17.21 11.21
CA PRO A 29 18.15 -17.99 11.52
C PRO A 29 17.15 -17.05 12.19
N VAL A 30 16.23 -16.48 11.40
CA VAL A 30 15.14 -15.68 11.94
C VAL A 30 14.18 -16.65 12.63
N SER A 31 14.06 -16.53 13.95
CA SER A 31 13.08 -17.27 14.75
C SER A 31 11.68 -17.14 14.13
N LEU A 32 11.01 -18.27 13.90
CA LEU A 32 9.70 -18.38 13.21
C LEU A 32 8.53 -17.69 13.95
N THR A 33 8.78 -17.06 15.10
CA THR A 33 7.76 -16.41 15.94
C THR A 33 7.70 -14.89 15.81
N ILE A 34 8.67 -14.24 15.13
CA ILE A 34 8.66 -12.80 14.87
C ILE A 34 8.28 -12.54 13.42
N ASN A 35 7.24 -11.74 13.15
CA ASN A 35 7.01 -11.23 11.82
C ASN A 35 8.16 -10.26 11.48
N PRO A 36 9.12 -10.61 10.61
CA PRO A 36 10.32 -9.80 10.37
C PRO A 36 10.00 -8.50 9.63
N PHE A 37 8.73 -8.28 9.29
CA PHE A 37 8.27 -7.14 8.52
C PHE A 37 7.50 -6.11 9.36
N VAL A 38 7.48 -6.24 10.70
CA VAL A 38 6.93 -5.25 11.64
C VAL A 38 8.07 -4.69 12.49
N TRP A 39 8.10 -3.37 12.69
CA TRP A 39 9.13 -2.70 13.48
C TRP A 39 9.06 -3.19 14.94
N LYS A 40 10.23 -3.51 15.51
CA LYS A 40 10.33 -3.92 16.92
C LYS A 40 9.71 -2.84 17.82
N GLY A 41 8.87 -3.26 18.76
CA GLY A 41 8.14 -2.36 19.66
C GLY A 41 6.83 -1.79 19.11
N THR A 42 6.47 -2.12 17.85
CA THR A 42 5.21 -1.70 17.20
C THR A 42 4.36 -2.92 16.81
N ARG A 43 3.07 -2.72 16.57
CA ARG A 43 2.12 -3.74 16.10
C ARG A 43 1.59 -3.44 14.70
N TRP A 44 1.58 -2.17 14.30
CA TRP A 44 0.99 -1.70 13.04
C TRP A 44 2.02 -1.20 12.04
N CYS A 45 3.22 -0.82 12.48
CA CYS A 45 4.24 -0.31 11.58
C CYS A 45 4.95 -1.46 10.86
N GLY A 46 4.43 -1.86 9.70
CA GLY A 46 5.00 -2.96 8.95
C GLY A 46 4.28 -3.32 7.67
N TYR A 47 4.79 -4.36 7.00
CA TYR A 47 4.18 -4.89 5.81
C TYR A 47 2.98 -5.80 6.16
N GLY A 48 1.80 -5.41 5.68
CA GLY A 48 0.65 -6.33 5.66
C GLY A 48 -0.16 -6.41 6.95
N SER A 49 -0.19 -5.34 7.75
CA SER A 49 -1.23 -5.07 8.75
C SER A 49 -2.58 -4.82 8.07
N LEU A 50 -3.07 -5.80 7.30
CA LEU A 50 -4.45 -5.80 6.85
C LEU A 50 -5.37 -5.88 8.08
N PRO A 51 -6.57 -5.27 8.04
CA PRO A 51 -7.57 -5.40 9.11
C PRO A 51 -8.05 -6.83 9.39
N THR A 52 -7.58 -7.83 8.61
CA THR A 52 -8.11 -9.19 8.57
C THR A 52 -7.14 -10.30 8.99
N LEU A 53 -5.98 -9.99 9.55
CA LEU A 53 -5.12 -11.03 10.13
C LEU A 53 -4.64 -10.65 11.54
N ASN A 54 -5.44 -11.02 12.55
CA ASN A 54 -5.06 -11.21 13.95
C ASN A 54 -3.83 -10.40 14.42
N SER A 55 -4.01 -9.10 14.64
CA SER A 55 -3.05 -8.20 15.32
C SER A 55 -2.84 -8.55 16.81
N THR A 56 -3.24 -9.76 17.23
CA THR A 56 -3.40 -10.22 18.62
C THR A 56 -2.21 -11.01 19.17
N MET A 57 -1.09 -11.14 18.44
CA MET A 57 0.01 -12.03 18.84
C MET A 57 1.34 -11.35 19.15
N VAL A 58 1.35 -10.09 19.58
CA VAL A 58 2.55 -9.49 20.19
C VAL A 58 2.22 -9.11 21.64
N PRO A 59 2.76 -9.84 22.65
CA PRO A 59 2.70 -9.41 24.03
C PRO A 59 3.31 -8.01 24.16
N LEU A 60 2.55 -7.10 24.74
CA LEU A 60 3.03 -5.76 25.06
C LEU A 60 4.06 -5.84 26.18
N ASN A 61 5.35 -5.84 25.86
CA ASN A 61 6.39 -5.54 26.84
C ASN A 61 6.97 -4.15 26.60
N GLU A 62 6.54 -3.20 27.46
CA GLU A 62 7.22 -2.03 28.05
C GLU A 62 8.19 -1.14 27.26
N SER A 63 8.32 -1.28 25.93
CA SER A 63 9.15 -0.38 25.11
C SER A 63 8.41 0.03 23.83
N HIS A 64 7.21 0.58 24.02
CA HIS A 64 6.36 1.02 22.93
C HIS A 64 6.62 2.48 22.60
N SER A 65 7.04 2.76 21.37
CA SER A 65 6.75 4.06 20.76
C SER A 65 5.24 4.10 20.45
N SER A 66 4.44 4.26 21.51
CA SER A 66 2.98 4.19 21.45
C SER A 66 2.40 5.20 20.46
N THR A 67 3.05 6.36 20.35
CA THR A 67 2.73 7.40 19.37
C THR A 67 3.01 6.94 17.94
N THR A 68 4.19 6.38 17.65
CA THR A 68 4.53 5.88 16.31
C THR A 68 3.59 4.76 15.88
N ASP A 69 3.34 3.80 16.77
CA ASP A 69 2.44 2.67 16.49
C ASP A 69 1.01 3.15 16.22
N LEU A 70 0.57 4.22 16.91
CA LEU A 70 -0.71 4.87 16.65
C LEU A 70 -0.74 5.56 15.27
N CYS A 71 0.36 6.20 14.85
CA CYS A 71 0.47 6.76 13.50
C CYS A 71 0.26 5.69 12.42
N CYS A 72 0.93 4.54 12.57
CA CYS A 72 0.79 3.41 11.65
C CYS A 72 -0.60 2.79 11.70
N LYS A 73 -1.17 2.61 12.90
CA LYS A 73 -2.55 2.12 13.07
C LYS A 73 -3.55 3.00 12.33
N ASN A 74 -3.43 4.32 12.47
CA ASN A 74 -4.32 5.27 11.80
C ASN A 74 -4.14 5.24 10.29
N HIS A 75 -2.90 5.07 9.80
CA HIS A 75 -2.60 4.93 8.38
C HIS A 75 -3.18 3.64 7.77
N ASP A 76 -3.08 2.51 8.47
CA ASP A 76 -3.63 1.22 8.03
C ASP A 76 -5.16 1.22 7.95
N HIS A 77 -5.83 2.04 8.78
CA HIS A 77 -7.29 2.24 8.75
C HIS A 77 -7.73 3.32 7.76
N CYS A 78 -6.88 3.70 6.80
CA CYS A 78 -7.27 4.65 5.76
C CYS A 78 -8.52 4.14 5.01
N PRO A 79 -9.60 4.95 4.88
CA PRO A 79 -10.83 4.51 4.22
C PRO A 79 -10.65 4.30 2.72
N LEU A 80 -9.68 5.00 2.12
CA LEU A 80 -9.38 4.98 0.69
C LEU A 80 -7.99 4.39 0.47
N PHE A 81 -7.96 3.12 0.11
CA PHE A 81 -6.75 2.39 -0.19
C PHE A 81 -6.94 1.44 -1.37
N ILE A 82 -5.83 1.12 -2.04
CA ILE A 82 -5.73 0.13 -3.11
C ILE A 82 -4.77 -0.96 -2.64
N PRO A 83 -5.26 -2.16 -2.30
CA PRO A 83 -4.40 -3.24 -1.85
C PRO A 83 -3.35 -3.59 -2.89
N ARG A 84 -2.23 -4.14 -2.42
CA ARG A 84 -1.19 -4.71 -3.28
C ARG A 84 -1.77 -5.66 -4.32
N TRP A 85 -1.32 -5.54 -5.57
CA TRP A 85 -1.72 -6.39 -6.69
C TRP A 85 -3.22 -6.46 -7.00
N LYS A 86 -4.00 -5.51 -6.48
CA LYS A 86 -5.43 -5.37 -6.75
C LYS A 86 -5.67 -4.09 -7.57
N SER A 87 -6.81 -4.10 -8.25
CA SER A 87 -7.30 -2.92 -8.97
C SER A 87 -8.46 -2.30 -8.18
N LYS A 88 -8.47 -0.99 -8.06
CA LYS A 88 -9.58 -0.20 -7.50
C LYS A 88 -9.55 1.19 -8.13
N TYR A 89 -10.70 1.84 -8.26
CA TYR A 89 -10.79 3.19 -8.83
C TYR A 89 -10.10 3.31 -10.20
N ASN A 90 -10.32 2.33 -11.09
CA ASN A 90 -9.69 2.26 -12.41
C ASN A 90 -8.14 2.32 -12.42
N LEU A 91 -7.49 1.96 -11.30
CA LEU A 91 -6.04 1.88 -11.18
C LEU A 91 -5.62 0.49 -10.68
N LEU A 92 -4.67 -0.13 -11.39
CA LEU A 92 -4.01 -1.37 -10.94
C LEU A 92 -2.79 -1.04 -10.08
N ASN A 93 -2.82 -1.42 -8.81
CA ASN A 93 -1.64 -1.36 -7.96
C ASN A 93 -0.74 -2.59 -8.21
N TRP A 94 0.28 -2.45 -9.06
CA TRP A 94 1.27 -3.51 -9.32
C TRP A 94 2.34 -3.64 -8.23
N ARG A 95 2.37 -2.73 -7.25
CA ARG A 95 3.39 -2.67 -6.21
C ARG A 95 3.15 -3.74 -5.14
N PRO A 96 4.20 -4.22 -4.49
CA PRO A 96 4.09 -5.21 -3.44
C PRO A 96 3.60 -4.62 -2.10
N PHE A 97 3.03 -3.42 -2.06
CA PHE A 97 2.51 -2.79 -0.85
C PHE A 97 1.20 -2.04 -1.16
N THR A 98 0.43 -1.73 -0.12
CA THR A 98 -0.81 -0.96 -0.24
C THR A 98 -0.48 0.49 -0.58
N ILE A 99 -1.29 1.09 -1.46
CA ILE A 99 -1.27 2.52 -1.77
C ILE A 99 -2.50 3.13 -1.09
N SER A 100 -2.30 4.19 -0.31
CA SER A 100 -3.36 4.90 0.41
C SER A 100 -3.65 6.26 -0.23
N SER A 101 -4.72 6.94 0.19
CA SER A 101 -5.01 8.28 -0.33
C SER A 101 -3.95 9.29 0.11
N CYS A 102 -3.72 10.32 -0.70
CA CYS A 102 -2.75 11.36 -0.35
C CYS A 102 -3.12 12.11 0.94
N ASP A 103 -4.40 12.18 1.31
CA ASP A 103 -4.82 12.72 2.60
C ASP A 103 -4.37 11.85 3.78
N CYS A 104 -4.45 10.52 3.65
CA CYS A 104 -3.96 9.60 4.67
C CYS A 104 -2.43 9.69 4.79
N ASP A 105 -1.71 9.72 3.67
CA ASP A 105 -0.25 9.75 3.69
C ASP A 105 0.29 11.11 4.18
N ARG A 106 -0.39 12.25 3.89
CA ARG A 106 -0.05 13.56 4.48
C ARG A 106 -0.21 13.56 6.00
N LYS A 107 -1.34 13.01 6.50
CA LYS A 107 -1.58 12.86 7.94
C LYS A 107 -0.56 11.94 8.59
N PHE A 108 -0.19 10.87 7.92
CA PHE A 108 0.81 9.93 8.39
C PHE A 108 2.20 10.59 8.50
N LYS A 109 2.65 11.28 7.46
CA LYS A 109 3.91 12.05 7.47
C LYS A 109 3.95 13.07 8.61
N SER A 110 2.86 13.82 8.80
CA SER A 110 2.73 14.79 9.89
C SER A 110 2.78 14.11 11.26
N CYS A 111 2.09 12.98 11.43
CA CYS A 111 2.08 12.21 12.67
C CYS A 111 3.48 11.71 13.04
N LEU A 112 4.21 11.14 12.08
CA LEU A 112 5.59 10.67 12.29
C LEU A 112 6.54 11.81 12.65
N LYS A 113 6.43 12.96 11.97
CA LYS A 113 7.27 14.13 12.26
C LYS A 113 7.04 14.75 13.63
N ASN A 114 5.86 14.54 14.22
CA ASN A 114 5.55 15.00 15.58
C ASN A 114 6.06 14.03 16.66
N ASP A 115 6.56 12.85 16.29
CA ASP A 115 7.13 11.87 17.19
C ASP A 115 8.66 11.92 17.12
N SER A 116 9.31 12.20 18.24
CA SER A 116 10.77 12.35 18.33
C SER A 116 11.53 11.03 18.43
N SER A 117 10.86 9.88 18.34
CA SER A 117 11.49 8.57 18.41
C SER A 117 12.29 8.24 17.16
N VAL A 118 13.36 7.45 17.34
CA VAL A 118 14.17 6.92 16.22
C VAL A 118 13.30 6.09 15.27
N THR A 119 12.36 5.32 15.83
CA THR A 119 11.40 4.50 15.08
C THR A 119 10.54 5.34 14.12
N ALA A 120 10.02 6.49 14.55
CA ALA A 120 9.24 7.37 13.70
C ALA A 120 10.08 7.92 12.53
N ASN A 121 11.32 8.36 12.81
CA ASN A 121 12.25 8.86 11.81
C ASN A 121 12.63 7.80 10.77
N ASP A 122 12.87 6.57 11.20
CA ASP A 122 13.19 5.45 10.30
C ASP A 122 12.00 5.13 9.39
N ILE A 123 10.78 5.10 9.93
CA ILE A 123 9.57 4.83 9.15
C ILE A 123 9.30 5.96 8.15
N ASP A 124 9.42 7.23 8.55
CA ASP A 124 9.26 8.38 7.65
C ASP A 124 10.24 8.30 6.47
N ARG A 125 11.52 8.06 6.77
CA ARG A 125 12.57 7.94 5.76
C ARG A 125 12.33 6.75 4.84
N ILE A 126 11.98 5.58 5.38
CA ILE A 126 11.78 4.38 4.58
C ILE A 126 10.55 4.52 3.68
N TYR A 127 9.44 5.01 4.22
CA TYR A 127 8.18 5.14 3.47
C TYR A 127 8.25 6.24 2.39
N PHE A 128 8.66 7.44 2.77
CA PHE A 128 8.58 8.62 1.90
C PHE A 128 9.84 8.86 1.06
N SER A 129 11.02 8.46 1.53
CA SER A 129 12.29 8.76 0.84
C SER A 129 12.93 7.56 0.14
N ILE A 130 12.90 6.36 0.76
CA ILE A 130 13.57 5.18 0.20
C ILE A 130 12.65 4.40 -0.73
N LEU A 131 11.44 4.07 -0.26
CA LEU A 131 10.45 3.34 -1.05
C LEU A 131 9.68 4.25 -2.00
N GLU A 132 9.65 5.56 -1.72
CA GLU A 132 8.84 6.56 -2.41
C GLU A 132 7.43 6.03 -2.70
N VAL A 133 6.75 5.52 -1.66
CA VAL A 133 5.42 4.95 -1.81
C VAL A 133 4.50 6.03 -2.36
N PRO A 134 3.91 5.85 -3.56
CA PRO A 134 3.01 6.86 -4.08
C PRO A 134 1.68 6.81 -3.34
N CYS A 135 1.00 7.93 -3.32
CA CYS A 135 -0.37 8.05 -2.85
C CYS A 135 -1.32 8.24 -4.03
N PHE A 136 -2.63 8.33 -3.79
CA PHE A 136 -3.57 8.73 -4.84
C PHE A 136 -4.63 9.73 -4.40
N ASN A 137 -5.10 10.53 -5.35
CA ASN A 137 -6.32 11.32 -5.24
C ASN A 137 -7.42 10.68 -6.11
N ILE A 138 -8.69 10.85 -5.71
CA ILE A 138 -9.83 10.34 -6.48
C ILE A 138 -10.40 11.47 -7.35
N GLU A 139 -10.50 11.21 -8.64
CA GLU A 139 -11.28 12.03 -9.58
C GLU A 139 -12.50 11.27 -10.06
N TYR A 140 -13.63 11.96 -10.19
CA TYR A 140 -14.84 11.39 -10.78
C TYR A 140 -14.96 11.84 -12.24
N LYS A 141 -15.06 10.88 -13.16
CA LYS A 141 -15.19 11.13 -14.59
C LYS A 141 -16.49 10.54 -15.11
N VAL A 142 -17.16 11.26 -15.99
CA VAL A 142 -18.34 10.75 -16.69
C VAL A 142 -17.85 9.92 -17.87
N VAL A 143 -18.18 8.64 -17.87
CA VAL A 143 -17.78 7.68 -18.91
C VAL A 143 -19.00 7.13 -19.63
N LYS A 144 -18.84 6.81 -20.92
CA LYS A 144 -19.85 6.10 -21.71
C LYS A 144 -19.75 4.60 -21.41
N LYS A 145 -20.79 4.02 -20.83
CA LYS A 145 -20.93 2.57 -20.65
C LYS A 145 -21.85 1.99 -21.70
N CYS A 146 -21.46 0.84 -22.24
CA CYS A 146 -22.35 0.06 -23.09
C CYS A 146 -23.31 -0.75 -22.22
N LEU A 147 -24.62 -0.60 -22.44
CA LEU A 147 -25.64 -1.36 -21.73
C LEU A 147 -25.85 -2.74 -22.34
N ASP A 148 -25.91 -2.79 -23.67
CA ASP A 148 -26.12 -4.02 -24.42
C ASP A 148 -25.34 -4.01 -25.74
N LYS A 149 -24.85 -5.20 -26.09
CA LYS A 149 -24.10 -5.44 -27.31
C LYS A 149 -24.92 -6.31 -28.25
N THR A 150 -24.78 -6.09 -29.54
CA THR A 150 -25.27 -7.02 -30.57
C THR A 150 -24.41 -8.30 -30.58
N TRP A 151 -24.84 -9.31 -31.34
CA TRP A 151 -24.08 -10.55 -31.49
C TRP A 151 -22.70 -10.34 -32.16
N PHE A 152 -22.55 -9.25 -32.93
CA PHE A 152 -21.28 -8.79 -33.50
C PHE A 152 -20.45 -7.94 -32.52
N LEU A 153 -20.76 -7.95 -31.22
CA LEU A 153 -20.10 -7.15 -30.17
C LEU A 153 -20.16 -5.62 -30.36
N VAL A 154 -21.03 -5.14 -31.25
CA VAL A 154 -21.27 -3.70 -31.45
C VAL A 154 -22.16 -3.17 -30.33
N CYS A 155 -21.80 -2.03 -29.74
CA CYS A 155 -22.62 -1.41 -28.70
C CYS A 155 -23.89 -0.80 -29.30
N LYS A 156 -25.06 -1.22 -28.81
CA LYS A 156 -26.35 -0.72 -29.30
C LYS A 156 -26.81 0.50 -28.49
N ASN A 157 -26.85 0.38 -27.16
CA ASN A 157 -27.23 1.48 -26.27
C ASN A 157 -26.09 1.85 -25.33
N VAL A 158 -25.92 3.16 -25.13
CA VAL A 158 -24.95 3.71 -24.20
C VAL A 158 -25.63 4.48 -23.08
N THR A 159 -25.01 4.48 -21.91
CA THR A 159 -25.38 5.36 -20.80
C THR A 159 -24.17 6.13 -20.30
N MET A 160 -24.40 7.30 -19.72
CA MET A 160 -23.37 8.05 -19.02
C MET A 160 -23.34 7.59 -17.57
N ALA A 161 -22.19 7.15 -17.08
CA ALA A 161 -21.99 6.74 -15.70
C ALA A 161 -20.82 7.51 -15.10
N MET A 162 -20.92 7.85 -13.82
CA MET A 162 -19.81 8.44 -13.09
C MET A 162 -18.89 7.35 -12.55
N GLU A 163 -17.59 7.46 -12.79
CA GLU A 163 -16.58 6.50 -12.34
C GLU A 163 -15.44 7.18 -11.61
N ALA A 164 -15.03 6.59 -10.49
CA ALA A 164 -13.86 6.99 -9.72
C ALA A 164 -12.57 6.52 -10.41
N HIS A 165 -11.65 7.45 -10.62
CA HIS A 165 -10.33 7.26 -11.19
C HIS A 165 -9.28 7.72 -10.17
N ALA A 166 -8.41 6.81 -9.74
CA ALA A 166 -7.28 7.15 -8.90
C ALA A 166 -6.13 7.73 -9.74
N LEU A 167 -5.68 8.93 -9.38
CA LEU A 167 -4.47 9.54 -9.93
C LEU A 167 -3.34 9.43 -8.91
N LEU A 168 -2.24 8.81 -9.33
CA LEU A 168 -1.06 8.67 -8.48
C LEU A 168 -0.34 10.01 -8.31
N ASP A 169 0.16 10.24 -7.10
CA ASP A 169 0.89 11.45 -6.72
C ASP A 169 2.02 11.12 -5.71
N LYS A 170 2.84 12.11 -5.36
CA LYS A 170 3.94 12.04 -4.37
C LYS A 170 3.70 13.02 -3.20
N ILE A 171 4.34 12.76 -2.06
CA ILE A 171 4.25 13.57 -0.82
C ILE A 171 5.61 14.02 -0.32
#